data_AF-A0A2H3DJA4-F1
#
_entry.id   AF-A0A2H3DJA4-F1
#
_cell.length_a   1.000
_cell.length_b   1.000
_cell.length_c   1.000
_cell.angle_alpha   90.00
_cell.angle_beta   90.00
_cell.angle_gamma   90.00
#
_symmetry.space_group_name_H-M   'P 1'
#
loop_
_entity.id
_entity.type
_entity.pdbx_description
1 polymer ?
#
loop_
_entity_poly.entity_id
_entity_poly.type
_entity_poly.pdbx_seq_one_letter_code
_entity_poly.pdbx_strand_id
1 'polypeptide(L)'
;IHKFPVQPTVDTMSYYIVFMSAHIKPDSISSYLSGICNRLENFFPDVREVRNSTIVSRTLKGCRRLKGSPVKRKSPLSRDDICHAIKKLGDSSDYDDCLFLALLVTGFNGLLRLAKLSMPDAKKARNWRKITRRTTVEWILEGYAFFLPAHKADTAFEGNKVIIPTDDDSSFNPLPIFRRYLTQRDTRHLVHPALWVTSTGSVPTRTWFMKRLRQIFPSKNIAGQSMRAGGATDLAEQGVLPYLIQ
;
A
#
# COMPACT_ATOMS: atom_id res chain seq x y z
N ILE A 1 31.07 20.05 -21.69
CA ILE A 1 30.55 19.28 -20.52
C ILE A 1 31.17 17.88 -20.56
N HIS A 2 32.10 17.60 -19.64
CA HIS A 2 32.82 16.36 -19.26
C HIS A 2 33.33 15.31 -20.29
N LYS A 3 33.06 15.40 -21.60
CA LYS A 3 33.59 14.47 -22.64
C LYS A 3 33.39 12.97 -22.32
N PHE A 4 32.33 12.62 -21.59
CA PHE A 4 31.98 11.22 -21.35
C PHE A 4 31.41 10.56 -22.61
N PRO A 5 31.63 9.25 -22.81
CA PRO A 5 31.00 8.51 -23.90
C PRO A 5 29.48 8.52 -23.74
N VAL A 6 28.77 8.51 -24.87
CA VAL A 6 27.30 8.44 -24.89
C VAL A 6 26.83 7.06 -24.40
N GLN A 7 27.57 6.01 -24.72
CA GLN A 7 27.31 4.66 -24.23
C GLN A 7 27.63 4.56 -22.73
N PRO A 8 26.70 4.04 -21.90
CA PRO A 8 26.97 3.79 -20.50
C PRO A 8 28.13 2.81 -20.32
N THR A 9 29.14 3.22 -19.58
CA THR A 9 30.27 2.38 -19.14
C THR A 9 30.25 2.16 -17.64
N VAL A 10 31.03 1.18 -17.18
CA VAL A 10 31.22 0.86 -15.75
C VAL A 10 31.63 2.11 -14.96
N ASP A 11 32.52 2.91 -15.53
CA ASP A 11 33.01 4.15 -14.92
C ASP A 11 31.93 5.22 -14.86
N THR A 12 31.22 5.47 -15.97
CA THR A 12 30.15 6.50 -15.99
C THR A 12 29.04 6.19 -14.99
N MET A 13 28.64 4.92 -14.83
CA MET A 13 27.66 4.52 -13.82
C MET A 13 28.22 4.64 -12.40
N SER A 14 29.49 4.31 -12.19
CA SER A 14 30.15 4.45 -10.89
C SER A 14 30.29 5.91 -10.47
N TYR A 15 30.70 6.80 -11.39
CA TYR A 15 30.74 8.23 -11.18
C TYR A 15 29.35 8.79 -10.88
N TYR A 16 28.33 8.35 -11.62
CA TYR A 16 26.94 8.72 -11.34
C TYR A 16 26.52 8.31 -9.92
N ILE A 17 26.86 7.09 -9.47
CA ILE A 17 26.57 6.65 -8.09
C ILE A 17 27.26 7.55 -7.07
N VAL A 18 28.56 7.79 -7.22
CA VAL A 18 29.34 8.60 -6.27
C VAL A 18 28.79 10.02 -6.21
N PHE A 19 28.55 10.63 -7.36
CA PHE A 19 27.96 11.97 -7.47
C PHE A 19 26.57 12.02 -6.80
N MET A 20 25.66 11.14 -7.20
CA MET A 20 24.30 11.13 -6.65
C MET A 20 24.27 10.77 -5.17
N SER A 21 25.26 10.04 -4.64
CA SER A 21 25.35 9.75 -3.21
C SER A 21 25.53 11.00 -2.36
N ALA A 22 26.01 12.12 -2.92
CA ALA A 22 26.07 13.40 -2.23
C ALA A 22 24.69 14.10 -2.15
N HIS A 23 23.74 13.71 -2.99
CA HIS A 23 22.47 14.42 -3.16
C HIS A 23 21.25 13.61 -2.69
N ILE A 24 21.29 12.27 -2.82
CA ILE A 24 20.17 11.40 -2.48
C ILE A 24 20.63 10.13 -1.75
N LYS A 25 19.66 9.44 -1.14
CA LYS A 25 19.93 8.18 -0.44
C LYS A 25 20.45 7.10 -1.41
N PRO A 26 21.47 6.33 -1.02
CA PRO A 26 22.01 5.24 -1.84
C PRO A 26 20.96 4.23 -2.34
N ASP A 27 19.91 3.94 -1.56
CA ASP A 27 18.83 3.05 -1.98
C ASP A 27 18.00 3.62 -3.15
N SER A 28 17.81 4.94 -3.19
CA SER A 28 17.16 5.62 -4.31
C SER A 28 18.01 5.55 -5.59
N ILE A 29 19.34 5.66 -5.45
CA ILE A 29 20.28 5.53 -6.58
C ILE A 29 20.13 4.16 -7.24
N SER A 30 20.03 3.09 -6.43
CA SER A 30 19.79 1.73 -6.94
C SER A 30 18.53 1.65 -7.80
N SER A 31 17.46 2.34 -7.40
CA SER A 31 16.20 2.38 -8.15
C SER A 31 16.33 3.21 -9.43
N TYR A 32 17.07 4.33 -9.37
CA TYR A 32 17.33 5.17 -10.54
C TYR A 32 18.18 4.44 -11.57
N LEU A 33 19.21 3.71 -11.16
CA LEU A 33 20.01 2.88 -12.06
C LEU A 33 19.15 1.85 -12.79
N SER A 34 18.23 1.18 -12.08
CA SER A 34 17.28 0.26 -12.72
C SER A 34 16.40 0.99 -13.77
N GLY A 35 15.94 2.20 -13.46
CA GLY A 35 15.15 3.01 -14.39
C GLY A 35 15.95 3.50 -15.60
N ILE A 36 17.19 3.91 -15.40
CA ILE A 36 18.14 4.28 -16.46
C ILE A 36 18.37 3.08 -17.37
N CYS A 37 18.69 1.92 -16.81
CA CYS A 37 18.91 0.69 -17.59
C CYS A 37 17.67 0.33 -18.41
N ASN A 38 16.48 0.33 -17.80
CA ASN A 38 15.23 0.02 -18.51
C ASN A 38 14.99 0.95 -19.71
N ARG A 39 15.29 2.25 -19.59
CA ARG A 39 15.13 3.18 -20.71
C ARG A 39 16.22 3.06 -21.78
N LEU A 40 17.44 2.69 -21.38
CA LEU A 40 18.60 2.66 -22.26
C LEU A 40 18.81 1.31 -22.94
N GLU A 41 18.21 0.24 -22.44
CA GLU A 41 18.41 -1.13 -22.93
C GLU A 41 18.12 -1.29 -24.42
N ASN A 42 17.11 -0.58 -24.96
CA ASN A 42 16.80 -0.60 -26.38
C ASN A 42 17.89 0.03 -27.27
N PHE A 43 18.75 0.89 -26.71
CA PHE A 43 19.82 1.59 -27.44
C PHE A 43 21.21 1.02 -27.11
N PHE A 44 21.38 0.46 -25.93
CA PHE A 44 22.62 -0.09 -25.40
C PHE A 44 22.32 -1.44 -24.74
N PRO A 45 22.35 -2.56 -25.49
CA PRO A 45 22.00 -3.89 -24.98
C PRO A 45 22.79 -4.29 -23.72
N ASP A 46 24.07 -3.91 -23.67
CA ASP A 46 24.99 -4.28 -22.58
C ASP A 46 24.80 -3.43 -21.31
N VAL A 47 23.88 -2.46 -21.30
CA VAL A 47 23.69 -1.53 -20.16
C VAL A 47 23.38 -2.27 -18.85
N ARG A 48 22.69 -3.42 -18.94
CA ARG A 48 22.40 -4.26 -17.77
C ARG A 48 23.64 -4.97 -17.25
N GLU A 49 24.51 -5.43 -18.13
CA GLU A 49 25.79 -6.04 -17.77
C GLU A 49 26.69 -5.01 -17.08
N VAL A 50 26.79 -3.80 -17.67
CA VAL A 50 27.51 -2.67 -17.09
C VAL A 50 27.00 -2.34 -15.69
N ARG A 51 25.68 -2.24 -15.51
CA ARG A 51 25.04 -1.99 -14.20
C ARG A 51 25.32 -3.09 -13.19
N ASN A 52 25.30 -4.35 -13.63
CA ASN A 52 25.53 -5.51 -12.76
C ASN A 52 27.02 -5.82 -12.55
N SER A 53 27.92 -5.08 -13.20
CA SER A 53 29.36 -5.25 -13.03
C SER A 53 29.79 -5.14 -11.56
N THR A 54 30.89 -5.83 -11.25
CA THR A 54 31.44 -5.89 -9.89
C THR A 54 31.78 -4.50 -9.35
N ILE A 55 32.32 -3.62 -10.20
CA ILE A 55 32.72 -2.25 -9.81
C ILE A 55 31.47 -1.43 -9.44
N VAL A 56 30.44 -1.39 -10.29
CA VAL A 56 29.20 -0.64 -10.02
C VAL A 56 28.54 -1.14 -8.73
N SER A 57 28.46 -2.47 -8.56
CA SER A 57 27.89 -3.09 -7.37
C SER A 57 28.67 -2.75 -6.08
N ARG A 58 30.01 -2.78 -6.14
CA ARG A 58 30.87 -2.41 -5.01
C ARG A 58 30.80 -0.92 -4.70
N THR A 59 30.75 -0.06 -5.71
CA THR A 59 30.57 1.40 -5.54
C THR A 59 29.26 1.70 -4.82
N LEU A 60 28.16 1.09 -5.25
CA LEU A 60 26.86 1.24 -4.60
C LEU A 60 26.89 0.73 -3.15
N LYS A 61 27.55 -0.43 -2.90
CA LYS A 61 27.74 -0.97 -1.55
C LYS A 61 28.56 -0.04 -0.66
N GLY A 62 29.63 0.55 -1.21
CA GLY A 62 30.45 1.55 -0.53
C GLY A 62 29.63 2.79 -0.14
N CYS A 63 28.87 3.34 -1.09
CA CYS A 63 27.97 4.47 -0.82
C CYS A 63 26.90 4.14 0.22
N ARG A 64 26.32 2.92 0.21
CA ARG A 64 25.39 2.48 1.26
C ARG A 64 26.05 2.41 2.63
N ARG A 65 27.32 1.98 2.72
CA ARG A 65 28.05 1.94 4.00
C ARG A 65 28.38 3.33 4.52
N LEU A 66 28.82 4.23 3.64
CA LEU A 66 29.25 5.58 4.02
C LEU A 66 28.09 6.55 4.29
N LYS A 67 27.00 6.44 3.51
CA LYS A 67 25.89 7.40 3.49
C LYS A 67 24.53 6.74 3.67
N GLY A 68 24.51 5.49 4.12
CA GLY A 68 23.29 4.79 4.49
C GLY A 68 22.61 5.51 5.65
N SER A 69 21.28 5.53 5.61
CA SER A 69 20.47 6.06 6.71
C SER A 69 19.53 4.96 7.19
N PRO A 70 19.21 4.88 8.49
CA PRO A 70 18.20 3.96 8.99
C PRO A 70 16.88 4.10 8.23
N VAL A 71 16.25 2.96 7.93
CA VAL A 71 14.93 2.94 7.30
C VAL A 71 13.90 3.43 8.31
N LYS A 72 13.33 4.62 8.07
CA LYS A 72 12.23 5.15 8.87
C LYS A 72 10.94 4.38 8.54
N ARG A 73 10.63 3.35 9.32
CA ARG A 73 9.38 2.59 9.21
C ARG A 73 8.25 3.34 9.92
N LYS A 74 7.03 3.17 9.42
CA LYS A 74 5.82 3.61 10.13
C LYS A 74 5.49 2.55 11.18
N SER A 75 5.00 2.98 12.33
CA SER A 75 4.56 2.06 13.39
C SER A 75 3.38 1.25 12.87
N PRO A 76 3.30 -0.06 13.16
CA PRO A 76 2.09 -0.83 12.93
C PRO A 76 0.93 -0.23 13.74
N LEU A 77 -0.30 -0.40 13.26
CA LEU A 77 -1.48 -0.25 14.13
C LEU A 77 -1.56 -1.48 15.04
N SER A 78 -1.90 -1.30 16.31
CA SER A 78 -2.20 -2.43 17.20
C SER A 78 -3.68 -2.83 17.12
N ARG A 79 -4.02 -3.97 17.71
CA ARG A 79 -5.42 -4.36 17.93
C ARG A 79 -6.17 -3.30 18.74
N ASP A 80 -5.55 -2.78 19.80
CA ASP A 80 -6.11 -1.70 20.64
C ASP A 80 -6.38 -0.41 19.85
N ASP A 81 -5.52 -0.06 18.88
CA ASP A 81 -5.75 1.09 18.00
C ASP A 81 -7.04 0.91 17.19
N ILE A 82 -7.31 -0.31 16.72
CA ILE A 82 -8.54 -0.64 16.00
C ILE A 82 -9.75 -0.57 16.93
N CYS A 83 -9.68 -1.18 18.11
CA CYS A 83 -10.75 -1.09 19.11
C CYS A 83 -11.02 0.37 19.50
N HIS A 84 -9.99 1.21 19.61
CA HIS A 84 -10.13 2.65 19.83
C HIS A 84 -10.89 3.34 18.70
N ALA A 85 -10.55 3.04 17.44
CA ALA A 85 -11.24 3.59 16.28
C ALA A 85 -12.71 3.15 16.23
N ILE A 86 -12.99 1.89 16.54
CA ILE A 86 -14.35 1.32 16.63
C ILE A 86 -15.13 2.02 17.74
N LYS A 87 -14.56 2.14 18.94
CA LYS A 87 -15.21 2.85 20.04
C LYS A 87 -15.51 4.32 19.72
N LYS A 88 -14.64 4.98 18.96
CA LYS A 88 -14.77 6.40 18.63
C LYS A 88 -15.76 6.68 17.50
N LEU A 89 -15.86 5.80 16.50
CA LEU A 89 -16.65 6.01 15.28
C LEU A 89 -17.82 5.02 15.12
N GLY A 90 -17.89 3.99 15.95
CA GLY A 90 -18.86 2.89 15.85
C GLY A 90 -20.31 3.35 15.91
N ASP A 91 -20.58 4.43 16.65
CA ASP A 91 -21.91 5.04 16.78
C ASP A 91 -22.08 6.31 15.93
N SER A 92 -21.05 6.75 15.19
CA SER A 92 -21.13 7.96 14.36
C SER A 92 -22.22 7.81 13.30
N SER A 93 -23.11 8.80 13.18
CA SER A 93 -24.13 8.86 12.12
C SER A 93 -23.60 9.40 10.80
N ASP A 94 -22.34 9.87 10.76
CA ASP A 94 -21.72 10.33 9.53
C ASP A 94 -21.38 9.15 8.61
N TYR A 95 -21.82 9.26 7.36
CA TYR A 95 -21.60 8.23 6.35
C TYR A 95 -20.11 8.03 6.03
N ASP A 96 -19.34 9.11 5.97
CA ASP A 96 -17.93 9.03 5.62
C ASP A 96 -17.07 8.51 6.80
N ASP A 97 -17.51 8.71 8.05
CA ASP A 97 -16.96 8.02 9.22
C ASP A 97 -17.21 6.51 9.14
N CYS A 98 -18.44 6.11 8.79
CA CYS A 98 -18.77 4.69 8.58
C CYS A 98 -17.90 4.06 7.47
N LEU A 99 -17.73 4.76 6.35
CA LEU A 99 -16.83 4.35 5.27
C LEU A 99 -15.39 4.24 5.76
N PHE A 100 -14.89 5.26 6.46
CA PHE A 100 -13.52 5.27 6.94
C PHE A 100 -13.25 4.12 7.91
N LEU A 101 -14.16 3.88 8.84
CA LEU A 101 -14.04 2.78 9.80
C LEU A 101 -14.05 1.43 9.08
N ALA A 102 -14.97 1.22 8.13
CA ALA A 102 -15.00 0.02 7.31
C ALA A 102 -13.68 -0.21 6.55
N LEU A 103 -13.15 0.84 5.90
CA LEU A 103 -11.85 0.77 5.22
C LEU A 103 -10.69 0.42 6.17
N LEU A 104 -10.69 0.97 7.38
CA LEU A 104 -9.66 0.75 8.38
C LEU A 104 -9.68 -0.70 8.87
N VAL A 105 -10.85 -1.21 9.29
CA VAL A 105 -10.97 -2.58 9.81
C VAL A 105 -10.77 -3.63 8.72
N THR A 106 -11.32 -3.41 7.51
CA THR A 106 -11.08 -4.30 6.36
C THR A 106 -9.60 -4.28 5.96
N GLY A 107 -8.97 -3.10 6.00
CA GLY A 107 -7.56 -2.95 5.64
C GLY A 107 -6.61 -3.63 6.62
N PHE A 108 -6.92 -3.55 7.91
CA PHE A 108 -6.20 -4.22 8.98
C PHE A 108 -6.35 -5.74 8.89
N ASN A 109 -7.59 -6.24 8.98
CA ASN A 109 -7.89 -7.68 9.01
C ASN A 109 -7.54 -8.39 7.69
N GLY A 110 -7.63 -7.70 6.56
CA GLY A 110 -7.30 -8.26 5.24
C GLY A 110 -5.85 -8.10 4.82
N LEU A 111 -4.97 -7.57 5.69
CA LEU A 111 -3.56 -7.28 5.38
C LEU A 111 -3.38 -6.41 4.13
N LEU A 112 -4.33 -5.50 3.90
CA LEU A 112 -4.40 -4.73 2.66
C LEU A 112 -3.55 -3.47 2.74
N ARG A 113 -2.83 -3.22 1.65
CA ARG A 113 -2.21 -1.89 1.45
C ARG A 113 -3.32 -0.89 1.12
N LEU A 114 -3.24 0.33 1.65
CA LEU A 114 -4.21 1.39 1.36
C LEU A 114 -4.45 1.62 -0.15
N ALA A 115 -3.44 1.43 -1.00
CA ALA A 115 -3.57 1.55 -2.45
C ALA A 115 -4.55 0.53 -3.09
N LYS A 116 -4.94 -0.52 -2.35
CA LYS A 116 -5.97 -1.48 -2.77
C LYS A 116 -7.39 -1.07 -2.39
N LEU A 117 -7.52 -0.12 -1.50
CA LEU A 117 -8.78 0.37 -0.96
C LEU A 117 -9.11 1.80 -1.41
N SER A 118 -8.17 2.46 -2.11
CA SER A 118 -8.27 3.88 -2.45
C SER A 118 -7.87 4.17 -3.89
N MET A 119 -8.39 5.28 -4.41
CA MET A 119 -8.01 5.86 -5.69
C MET A 119 -6.74 6.72 -5.54
N PRO A 120 -5.81 6.69 -6.51
CA PRO A 120 -4.70 7.64 -6.53
C PRO A 120 -5.15 9.10 -6.52
N ASP A 121 -4.46 9.94 -5.75
CA ASP A 121 -4.74 11.37 -5.68
C ASP A 121 -4.60 12.04 -7.06
N ALA A 122 -3.48 11.76 -7.74
CA ALA A 122 -3.18 12.28 -9.06
C ALA A 122 -4.10 11.66 -10.12
N LYS A 123 -4.89 12.51 -10.81
CA LYS A 123 -5.87 12.09 -11.82
C LYS A 123 -5.27 11.19 -12.92
N LYS A 124 -4.07 11.53 -13.40
CA LYS A 124 -3.35 10.75 -14.45
C LYS A 124 -2.98 9.32 -14.04
N ALA A 125 -2.94 9.02 -12.74
CA ALA A 125 -2.60 7.70 -12.22
C ALA A 125 -3.85 6.85 -11.90
N ARG A 126 -5.05 7.43 -12.01
CA ARG A 126 -6.31 6.76 -11.68
C ARG A 126 -6.63 5.70 -12.73
N ASN A 127 -7.04 4.53 -12.26
CA ASN A 127 -7.41 3.42 -13.12
C ASN A 127 -8.61 2.67 -12.51
N TRP A 128 -9.77 2.82 -13.13
CA TRP A 128 -11.02 2.19 -12.69
C TRP A 128 -10.98 0.65 -12.74
N ARG A 129 -10.13 0.05 -13.58
CA ARG A 129 -9.95 -1.41 -13.62
C ARG A 129 -9.33 -1.97 -12.33
N LYS A 130 -8.68 -1.11 -11.53
CA LYS A 130 -8.05 -1.49 -10.25
C LYS A 130 -8.94 -1.26 -9.03
N ILE A 131 -10.17 -0.79 -9.24
CA ILE A 131 -11.11 -0.49 -8.15
C ILE A 131 -11.93 -1.72 -7.82
N THR A 132 -11.98 -2.06 -6.53
CA THR A 132 -12.81 -3.13 -5.98
C THR A 132 -14.27 -2.87 -6.30
N ARG A 133 -14.96 -3.88 -6.85
CA ARG A 133 -16.35 -3.76 -7.27
C ARG A 133 -17.29 -4.15 -6.13
N ARG A 134 -18.44 -3.48 -6.04
CA ARG A 134 -19.49 -3.84 -5.10
C ARG A 134 -20.08 -5.23 -5.39
N THR A 135 -20.17 -5.59 -6.67
CA THR A 135 -20.78 -6.86 -7.14
C THR A 135 -19.99 -8.10 -6.76
N THR A 136 -18.73 -7.95 -6.33
CA THR A 136 -17.89 -9.08 -5.92
C THR A 136 -17.97 -9.38 -4.43
N VAL A 137 -18.75 -8.60 -3.67
CA VAL A 137 -18.91 -8.82 -2.23
C VAL A 137 -19.80 -10.03 -2.01
N GLU A 138 -19.33 -10.95 -1.18
CA GLU A 138 -20.01 -12.16 -0.79
C GLU A 138 -20.07 -12.24 0.74
N TRP A 139 -21.21 -12.64 1.28
CA TRP A 139 -21.32 -13.03 2.68
C TRP A 139 -20.92 -14.49 2.82
N ILE A 140 -20.09 -14.78 3.81
CA ILE A 140 -19.73 -16.15 4.19
C ILE A 140 -20.19 -16.41 5.62
N LEU A 141 -20.20 -17.67 6.05
CA LEU A 141 -20.72 -18.06 7.37
C LEU A 141 -20.12 -17.23 8.51
N GLU A 142 -18.80 -17.04 8.47
CA GLU A 142 -18.03 -16.36 9.52
C GLU A 142 -17.33 -15.11 8.96
N GLY A 143 -18.05 -14.27 8.21
CA GLY A 143 -17.50 -12.99 7.75
C GLY A 143 -17.95 -12.55 6.37
N TYR A 144 -17.04 -11.92 5.63
CA TYR A 144 -17.30 -11.42 4.29
C TYR A 144 -16.08 -11.55 3.39
N ALA A 145 -16.33 -11.65 2.10
CA ALA A 145 -15.29 -11.73 1.10
C ALA A 145 -15.55 -10.72 -0.03
N PHE A 146 -14.48 -10.34 -0.74
CA PHE A 146 -14.59 -9.62 -1.99
C PHE A 146 -13.37 -9.83 -2.87
N PHE A 147 -13.53 -9.58 -4.16
CA PHE A 147 -12.46 -9.76 -5.13
C PHE A 147 -11.69 -8.45 -5.36
N LEU A 148 -10.37 -8.50 -5.19
CA LEU A 148 -9.45 -7.44 -5.56
C LEU A 148 -8.98 -7.63 -7.00
N PRO A 149 -9.19 -6.63 -7.88
CA PRO A 149 -8.61 -6.66 -9.21
C PRO A 149 -7.08 -6.68 -9.15
N ALA A 150 -6.48 -7.25 -10.21
CA ALA A 150 -5.06 -7.50 -10.38
C ALA A 150 -4.13 -6.42 -9.79
N HIS A 151 -3.03 -6.86 -9.18
CA HIS A 151 -2.09 -6.01 -8.45
C HIS A 151 -0.68 -6.03 -9.05
N LYS A 152 0.21 -5.18 -8.54
CA LYS A 152 1.56 -5.00 -9.09
C LYS A 152 2.40 -6.30 -9.12
N ALA A 153 2.13 -7.26 -8.23
CA ALA A 153 2.83 -8.53 -8.16
C ALA A 153 1.98 -9.71 -8.68
N ASP A 154 0.80 -9.44 -9.24
CA ASP A 154 -0.01 -10.43 -9.94
C ASP A 154 0.33 -10.33 -11.43
N THR A 155 1.29 -11.15 -11.83
CA THR A 155 1.78 -11.25 -13.21
C THR A 155 0.78 -11.95 -14.13
N ALA A 156 -0.13 -12.76 -13.56
CA ALA A 156 -1.16 -13.51 -14.28
C ALA A 156 -2.44 -12.68 -14.49
N PHE A 157 -2.58 -11.55 -13.79
CA PHE A 157 -3.76 -10.68 -13.77
C PHE A 157 -5.04 -11.38 -13.27
N GLU A 158 -4.89 -12.43 -12.47
CA GLU A 158 -5.99 -13.25 -11.94
C GLU A 158 -6.75 -12.56 -10.81
N GLY A 159 -6.18 -11.52 -10.21
CA GLY A 159 -6.73 -10.88 -9.01
C GLY A 159 -6.67 -11.80 -7.79
N ASN A 160 -7.22 -11.32 -6.66
CA ASN A 160 -7.20 -12.07 -5.40
C ASN A 160 -8.54 -11.97 -4.68
N LYS A 161 -9.11 -13.10 -4.26
CA LYS A 161 -10.23 -13.11 -3.32
C LYS A 161 -9.71 -12.82 -1.90
N VAL A 162 -10.22 -11.76 -1.29
CA VAL A 162 -9.92 -11.40 0.10
C VAL A 162 -11.06 -11.91 0.96
N ILE A 163 -10.72 -12.64 2.01
CA ILE A 163 -11.66 -13.13 3.01
C ILE A 163 -11.33 -12.42 4.32
N ILE A 164 -12.35 -11.82 4.94
CA ILE A 164 -12.25 -11.17 6.24
C ILE A 164 -13.12 -11.97 7.21
N PRO A 165 -12.50 -12.75 8.12
CA PRO A 165 -13.25 -13.50 9.11
C PRO A 165 -13.88 -12.58 10.16
N THR A 166 -14.89 -13.08 10.86
CA THR A 166 -15.37 -12.51 12.12
C THR A 166 -14.33 -12.68 13.22
N ASP A 167 -14.43 -11.85 14.24
CA ASP A 167 -13.68 -12.00 15.48
C ASP A 167 -14.68 -12.24 16.63
N ASP A 168 -14.31 -13.12 17.55
CA ASP A 168 -15.11 -13.42 18.75
C ASP A 168 -15.17 -12.21 19.69
N ASP A 169 -14.15 -11.36 19.67
CA ASP A 169 -14.15 -10.08 20.38
C ASP A 169 -15.05 -9.08 19.65
N SER A 170 -16.24 -8.87 20.22
CA SER A 170 -17.21 -7.88 19.75
C SER A 170 -16.65 -6.45 19.62
N SER A 171 -15.62 -6.09 20.39
CA SER A 171 -14.98 -4.77 20.33
C SER A 171 -14.09 -4.59 19.10
N PHE A 172 -13.72 -5.69 18.44
CA PHE A 172 -12.83 -5.73 17.29
C PHE A 172 -13.49 -6.31 16.02
N ASN A 173 -14.65 -6.96 16.15
CA ASN A 173 -15.30 -7.69 15.06
C ASN A 173 -15.57 -6.80 13.82
N PRO A 174 -14.98 -7.13 12.65
CA PRO A 174 -15.10 -6.31 11.44
C PRO A 174 -16.46 -6.46 10.73
N LEU A 175 -17.22 -7.53 10.98
CA LEU A 175 -18.43 -7.85 10.22
C LEU A 175 -19.57 -6.84 10.46
N PRO A 176 -19.95 -6.47 11.71
CA PRO A 176 -20.99 -5.48 11.96
C PRO A 176 -20.68 -4.13 11.32
N ILE A 177 -19.40 -3.72 11.35
CA ILE A 177 -18.91 -2.45 10.79
C ILE A 177 -19.05 -2.46 9.27
N PHE A 178 -18.57 -3.52 8.61
CA PHE A 178 -18.66 -3.64 7.17
C PHE A 178 -20.11 -3.73 6.70
N ARG A 179 -20.96 -4.49 7.40
CA ARG A 179 -22.40 -4.59 7.12
C ARG A 179 -23.09 -3.24 7.23
N ARG A 180 -22.82 -2.49 8.31
CA ARG A 180 -23.36 -1.14 8.51
C ARG A 180 -22.99 -0.21 7.34
N TYR A 181 -21.72 -0.20 6.94
CA TYR A 181 -21.28 0.56 5.78
C TYR A 181 -22.00 0.13 4.50
N LEU A 182 -22.06 -1.17 4.23
CA LEU A 182 -22.63 -1.70 2.99
C LEU A 182 -24.12 -1.36 2.87
N THR A 183 -24.89 -1.48 3.95
CA THR A 183 -26.30 -1.08 3.99
C THR A 183 -26.47 0.40 3.68
N GLN A 184 -25.71 1.30 4.33
CA GLN A 184 -25.79 2.73 4.05
C GLN A 184 -25.37 3.08 2.63
N ARG A 185 -24.31 2.42 2.14
CA ARG A 185 -23.78 2.59 0.80
C ARG A 185 -24.81 2.18 -0.25
N ASP A 186 -25.46 1.05 -0.09
CA ASP A 186 -26.43 0.54 -1.06
C ASP A 186 -27.72 1.38 -1.08
N THR A 187 -28.13 1.92 0.08
CA THR A 187 -29.24 2.90 0.14
C THR A 187 -28.88 4.21 -0.57
N ARG A 188 -27.65 4.70 -0.40
CA ARG A 188 -27.22 6.02 -0.92
C ARG A 188 -26.74 5.98 -2.38
N HIS A 189 -26.13 4.87 -2.80
CA HIS A 189 -25.38 4.72 -4.05
C HIS A 189 -25.76 3.41 -4.75
N LEU A 190 -27.07 3.21 -4.96
CA LEU A 190 -27.68 1.98 -5.45
C LEU A 190 -26.97 1.39 -6.69
N VAL A 191 -26.67 2.23 -7.68
CA VAL A 191 -26.10 1.80 -8.97
C VAL A 191 -24.59 2.05 -9.10
N HIS A 192 -23.92 2.51 -8.04
CA HIS A 192 -22.49 2.80 -8.12
C HIS A 192 -21.68 1.49 -8.17
N PRO A 193 -20.72 1.32 -9.10
CA PRO A 193 -20.01 0.04 -9.27
C PRO A 193 -18.90 -0.21 -8.23
N ALA A 194 -18.28 0.85 -7.70
CA ALA A 194 -17.16 0.70 -6.74
C ALA A 194 -17.67 0.30 -5.36
N LEU A 195 -16.97 -0.60 -4.68
CA LEU A 195 -17.29 -0.98 -3.30
C LEU A 195 -17.17 0.22 -2.36
N TRP A 196 -16.07 0.95 -2.43
CA TRP A 196 -15.77 2.09 -1.55
C TRP A 196 -16.16 3.40 -2.22
N VAL A 197 -17.13 4.09 -1.63
CA VAL A 197 -17.72 5.32 -2.17
C VAL A 197 -17.97 6.30 -1.05
N THR A 198 -17.43 7.51 -1.15
CA THR A 198 -17.67 8.64 -0.24
C THR A 198 -19.08 9.19 -0.41
N SER A 199 -19.54 9.97 0.56
CA SER A 199 -20.85 10.65 0.56
C SER A 199 -21.13 11.45 -0.72
N THR A 200 -20.08 11.97 -1.34
CA THR A 200 -20.10 12.71 -2.62
C THR A 200 -20.15 11.83 -3.87
N GLY A 201 -20.21 10.51 -3.74
CA GLY A 201 -20.20 9.57 -4.87
C GLY A 201 -18.81 9.29 -5.46
N SER A 202 -17.73 9.70 -4.80
CA SER A 202 -16.35 9.50 -5.30
C SER A 202 -15.66 8.31 -4.62
N VAL A 203 -14.71 7.66 -5.29
CA VAL A 203 -13.87 6.65 -4.62
C VAL A 203 -12.90 7.37 -3.67
N PRO A 204 -12.79 6.95 -2.39
CA PRO A 204 -11.91 7.60 -1.42
C PRO A 204 -10.46 7.61 -1.92
N THR A 205 -9.81 8.75 -1.83
CA THR A 205 -8.39 8.89 -2.18
C THR A 205 -7.48 8.59 -1.01
N ARG A 206 -6.19 8.39 -1.28
CA ARG A 206 -5.19 8.28 -0.21
C ARG A 206 -5.22 9.52 0.69
N THR A 207 -5.34 10.74 0.13
CA THR A 207 -5.43 11.96 0.93
C THR A 207 -6.68 11.99 1.80
N TRP A 208 -7.82 11.58 1.26
CA TRP A 208 -9.07 11.47 2.01
C TRP A 208 -8.91 10.53 3.22
N PHE A 209 -8.37 9.34 3.00
CA PHE A 209 -8.16 8.35 4.07
C PHE A 209 -7.17 8.88 5.12
N MET A 210 -6.04 9.44 4.68
CA MET A 210 -5.01 9.95 5.58
C MET A 210 -5.46 11.14 6.41
N LYS A 211 -6.40 11.96 5.91
CA LYS A 211 -6.99 13.07 6.67
C LYS A 211 -7.78 12.53 7.86
N ARG A 212 -8.62 11.52 7.64
CA ARG A 212 -9.44 10.88 8.67
C ARG A 212 -8.60 10.05 9.64
N LEU A 213 -7.61 9.31 9.13
CA LEU A 213 -6.67 8.56 9.97
C LEU A 213 -5.96 9.45 11.00
N ARG A 214 -5.58 10.67 10.61
CA ARG A 214 -4.91 11.63 11.52
C ARG A 214 -5.82 12.21 12.60
N GLN A 215 -7.13 12.22 12.39
CA GLN A 215 -8.11 12.66 13.40
C GLN A 215 -8.30 11.60 14.50
N ILE A 216 -8.06 10.33 14.17
CA ILE A 216 -8.09 9.22 15.14
C ILE A 216 -6.71 9.04 15.76
N PHE A 217 -5.66 9.04 14.94
CA PHE A 217 -4.27 8.83 15.36
C PHE A 217 -3.41 10.05 15.00
N PRO A 218 -3.24 11.02 15.92
CA PRO A 218 -2.45 12.24 15.66
C PRO A 218 -0.97 11.97 15.33
N SER A 219 -0.45 10.81 15.74
CA SER A 219 0.94 10.43 15.51
C SER A 219 1.28 10.35 14.02
N LYS A 220 2.27 11.14 13.59
CA LYS A 220 2.79 11.09 12.21
C LYS A 220 3.51 9.78 11.90
N ASN A 221 3.75 8.92 12.89
CA ASN A 221 4.35 7.60 12.70
C ASN A 221 3.36 6.55 12.22
N ILE A 222 2.05 6.83 12.22
CA ILE A 222 1.01 5.98 11.64
C ILE A 222 0.67 6.50 10.23
N ALA A 223 0.47 5.57 9.29
CA ALA A 223 0.05 5.89 7.93
C ALA A 223 -0.69 4.71 7.27
N GLY A 224 -1.12 4.84 6.02
CA GLY A 224 -1.84 3.77 5.32
C GLY A 224 -1.10 2.42 5.19
N GLN A 225 0.22 2.38 5.40
CA GLN A 225 1.00 1.13 5.45
C GLN A 225 1.01 0.47 6.84
N SER A 226 0.60 1.22 7.88
CA SER A 226 0.46 0.74 9.25
C SER A 226 -0.66 -0.29 9.39
N MET A 227 -1.69 -0.26 8.53
CA MET A 227 -2.77 -1.27 8.53
C MET A 227 -2.23 -2.67 8.23
N ARG A 228 -1.58 -2.86 7.06
CA ARG A 228 -1.01 -4.17 6.69
C ARG A 228 0.05 -4.62 7.70
N ALA A 229 0.92 -3.70 8.14
CA ALA A 229 1.95 -4.05 9.12
C ALA A 229 1.31 -4.46 10.47
N GLY A 230 0.26 -3.75 10.89
CA GLY A 230 -0.49 -4.03 12.11
C GLY A 230 -1.19 -5.38 12.09
N GLY A 231 -2.01 -5.63 11.08
CA GLY A 231 -2.69 -6.92 10.96
C GLY A 231 -1.73 -8.10 10.86
N ALA A 232 -0.58 -7.92 10.19
CA ALA A 232 0.43 -8.98 10.11
C ALA A 232 1.09 -9.25 11.47
N THR A 233 1.31 -8.20 12.27
CA THR A 233 1.82 -8.33 13.65
C THR A 233 0.79 -8.98 14.56
N ASP A 234 -0.48 -8.57 14.48
CA ASP A 234 -1.58 -9.12 15.27
C ASP A 234 -1.77 -10.64 15.01
N LEU A 235 -1.75 -11.07 13.74
CA LEU A 235 -1.78 -12.50 13.40
C LEU A 235 -0.56 -13.25 13.96
N ALA A 236 0.63 -12.64 13.91
CA ALA A 236 1.83 -13.26 14.46
C ALA A 236 1.76 -13.38 16.00
N GLU A 237 1.20 -12.39 16.68
CA GLU A 237 0.94 -12.39 18.13
C GLU A 237 -0.09 -13.45 18.53
N GLN A 238 -1.06 -13.74 17.65
CA GLN A 238 -2.03 -14.84 17.80
C GLN A 238 -1.43 -16.23 17.45
N GLY A 239 -0.16 -16.30 17.08
CA GLY A 239 0.52 -17.57 16.79
C GLY A 239 0.31 -18.12 15.38
N VAL A 240 -0.23 -17.31 14.45
CA VAL A 240 -0.39 -17.72 13.05
C VAL A 240 0.98 -17.91 12.40
N LEU A 241 1.13 -19.01 11.67
CA LEU A 241 2.41 -19.38 11.06
C LEU A 241 2.81 -18.36 9.98
N PRO A 242 4.10 -17.95 9.90
CA PRO A 242 4.54 -16.88 9.00
C PRO A 242 4.18 -17.08 7.52
N TYR A 243 4.14 -18.32 7.03
CA TYR A 243 3.81 -18.60 5.63
C TYR A 243 2.32 -18.33 5.28
N LEU A 244 1.45 -18.22 6.29
CA LEU A 244 0.05 -17.86 6.12
C LEU A 244 -0.17 -16.32 6.14
N ILE A 245 0.82 -15.53 6.57
CA ILE A 245 0.74 -14.06 6.71
C ILE A 245 1.27 -13.32 5.47
N GLN A 246 2.08 -13.98 4.63
CA GLN A 246 2.91 -13.35 3.58
C GLN A 246 2.14 -12.61 2.48
#